data_AF-A0A5N0EJW2-F1
#
_entry.id   AF-A0A5N0EJW2-F1
#
_cell.length_a   1.000
_cell.length_b   1.000
_cell.length_c   1.000
_cell.angle_alpha   90.00
_cell.angle_beta   90.00
_cell.angle_gamma   90.00
#
_symmetry.space_group_name_H-M   'P 1'
#
loop_
_entity.id
_entity.type
_entity.pdbx_description
1 polymer ?
#
loop_
_entity_poly.entity_id
_entity_poly.type
_entity_poly.pdbx_seq_one_letter_code
_entity_poly.pdbx_strand_id
1 'polypeptide(L)'
;MRITVPPTVAGGSPSSTPKGTNSVSSEAHPNEGPKAEPGHDHGHDGEFGCCPTCGDDLDRHDRHMRFRLPDPVLDLPDRELTAGLWMTGPTPDGSVMMQVPQLGAFVRVLLPIDLTAGYTLTYGVWLAIDPRELTHIFEVWYAPEYPELVVNGWLANAIEPWGLLAAPVVATVRDADKTPFCTHSSDSLFDRVLHEQWPHELFLDHLGRA
;
A
#
# COMPACT_ATOMS: atom_id res chain seq x y z
N MET A 1 25.08 1.95 -26.30
CA MET A 1 24.69 0.59 -26.73
C MET A 1 23.21 0.64 -27.05
N ARG A 2 22.81 0.46 -28.32
CA ARG A 2 21.43 0.62 -28.78
C ARG A 2 20.71 -0.73 -28.65
N ILE A 3 19.60 -0.77 -27.91
CA ILE A 3 18.76 -1.96 -27.78
C ILE A 3 17.64 -1.84 -28.81
N THR A 4 17.60 -2.82 -29.72
CA THR A 4 16.64 -2.96 -30.81
C THR A 4 15.44 -3.76 -30.31
N VAL A 5 14.23 -3.25 -30.48
CA VAL A 5 12.96 -3.95 -30.19
C VAL A 5 12.54 -4.77 -31.43
N PRO A 6 12.17 -6.06 -31.31
CA PRO A 6 11.57 -6.82 -32.41
C PRO A 6 10.03 -6.61 -32.50
N PRO A 7 9.44 -6.76 -33.71
CA PRO A 7 8.07 -6.33 -33.99
C PRO A 7 6.98 -7.36 -33.67
N THR A 8 5.78 -6.80 -33.48
CA THR A 8 4.43 -7.38 -33.42
C THR A 8 4.18 -8.54 -34.37
N VAL A 9 3.57 -9.62 -33.85
CA VAL A 9 3.00 -10.70 -34.66
C VAL A 9 1.48 -10.66 -34.53
N ALA A 10 0.81 -10.42 -35.65
CA ALA A 10 -0.62 -10.53 -35.84
C ALA A 10 -0.98 -11.96 -36.30
N GLY A 11 -2.04 -12.50 -35.73
CA GLY A 11 -2.72 -13.73 -36.15
C GLY A 11 -3.83 -13.98 -35.13
N GLY A 12 -5.09 -14.20 -35.45
CA GLY A 12 -5.77 -14.62 -36.66
C GLY A 12 -7.00 -15.36 -36.15
N SER A 13 -8.20 -14.85 -36.44
CA SER A 13 -9.47 -15.48 -36.03
C SER A 13 -9.61 -16.88 -36.64
N PRO A 14 -10.38 -17.75 -35.98
CA PRO A 14 -11.48 -18.36 -36.73
C PRO A 14 -12.83 -18.32 -35.99
N SER A 15 -13.82 -18.04 -36.83
CA SER A 15 -15.25 -18.20 -36.68
C SER A 15 -15.67 -19.61 -36.21
N SER A 16 -16.72 -19.69 -35.39
CA SER A 16 -17.79 -20.71 -35.52
C SER A 16 -18.97 -20.39 -34.59
N THR A 17 -20.15 -20.18 -35.20
CA THR A 17 -21.47 -20.28 -34.57
C THR A 17 -22.08 -21.63 -34.97
N PRO A 18 -22.92 -22.24 -34.13
CA PRO A 18 -24.23 -22.59 -34.66
C PRO A 18 -25.42 -22.25 -33.75
N LYS A 19 -26.52 -22.10 -34.48
CA LYS A 19 -27.91 -21.76 -34.17
C LYS A 19 -28.57 -22.79 -33.23
N GLY A 20 -29.42 -22.32 -32.31
CA GLY A 20 -30.37 -23.15 -31.57
C GLY A 20 -31.48 -22.29 -30.96
N THR A 21 -32.68 -22.40 -31.53
CA THR A 21 -33.92 -21.71 -31.16
C THR A 21 -34.64 -22.37 -29.98
N ASN A 22 -35.30 -21.60 -29.11
CA ASN A 22 -36.74 -21.72 -28.85
C ASN A 22 -37.24 -20.70 -27.80
N SER A 23 -38.36 -20.06 -28.15
CA SER A 23 -39.23 -19.27 -27.28
C SER A 23 -40.19 -20.17 -26.50
N VAL A 24 -40.68 -19.73 -25.33
CA VAL A 24 -42.09 -19.76 -24.86
C VAL A 24 -42.20 -19.05 -23.50
N SER A 25 -43.34 -18.41 -23.29
CA SER A 25 -43.72 -17.40 -22.29
C SER A 25 -44.29 -17.94 -20.96
N SER A 26 -44.42 -17.01 -19.99
CA SER A 26 -45.42 -16.92 -18.89
C SER A 26 -45.23 -17.90 -17.69
N GLU A 27 -45.55 -17.63 -16.42
CA GLU A 27 -46.57 -16.81 -15.75
C GLU A 27 -46.10 -16.32 -14.35
N ALA A 28 -46.86 -15.38 -13.78
CA ALA A 28 -46.68 -14.71 -12.51
C ALA A 28 -47.18 -15.53 -11.29
N HIS A 29 -46.63 -15.25 -10.11
CA HIS A 29 -47.27 -15.49 -8.82
C HIS A 29 -47.01 -14.30 -7.88
N PRO A 30 -48.04 -13.67 -7.28
CA PRO A 30 -47.91 -12.87 -6.08
C PRO A 30 -48.29 -13.70 -4.85
N ASN A 31 -47.65 -13.46 -3.70
CA ASN A 31 -48.30 -13.75 -2.42
C ASN A 31 -47.78 -12.82 -1.31
N GLU A 32 -48.73 -12.22 -0.58
CA GLU A 32 -48.54 -11.27 0.52
C GLU A 32 -48.26 -12.01 1.85
N GLY A 33 -47.76 -11.28 2.88
CA GLY A 33 -47.15 -11.74 4.15
C GLY A 33 -48.08 -12.45 5.17
N PRO A 34 -47.97 -12.30 6.52
CA PRO A 34 -47.00 -11.57 7.38
C PRO A 34 -46.49 -12.40 8.61
N LYS A 35 -45.44 -11.94 9.35
CA LYS A 35 -45.38 -12.04 10.84
C LYS A 35 -44.16 -11.34 11.47
N ALA A 36 -44.42 -10.70 12.61
CA ALA A 36 -43.47 -10.02 13.49
C ALA A 36 -42.61 -10.96 14.35
N GLU A 37 -41.47 -10.40 14.78
CA GLU A 37 -40.43 -10.77 15.77
C GLU A 37 -40.96 -11.26 17.14
N PRO A 38 -40.17 -11.84 18.11
CA PRO A 38 -38.77 -11.48 18.44
C PRO A 38 -37.81 -12.55 19.03
N GLY A 39 -36.53 -12.17 19.14
CA GLY A 39 -35.61 -12.62 20.20
C GLY A 39 -34.49 -13.58 19.79
N HIS A 40 -33.28 -13.05 19.61
CA HIS A 40 -32.08 -13.77 20.05
C HIS A 40 -31.07 -12.80 20.65
N ASP A 41 -31.04 -12.84 21.97
CA ASP A 41 -29.97 -12.38 22.83
C ASP A 41 -28.74 -13.26 22.59
N HIS A 42 -27.68 -12.66 22.05
CA HIS A 42 -26.32 -13.18 22.22
C HIS A 42 -25.42 -12.00 22.56
N GLY A 43 -25.31 -11.75 23.86
CA GLY A 43 -24.13 -11.13 24.43
C GLY A 43 -22.87 -11.85 23.95
N HIS A 44 -22.03 -11.10 23.26
CA HIS A 44 -20.59 -11.30 23.32
C HIS A 44 -20.01 -9.93 23.62
N ASP A 45 -19.56 -9.81 24.86
CA ASP A 45 -18.81 -8.71 25.42
C ASP A 45 -17.49 -8.59 24.64
N GLY A 46 -17.55 -7.90 23.50
CA GLY A 46 -16.39 -7.25 22.92
C GLY A 46 -16.13 -6.03 23.78
N GLU A 47 -15.21 -6.13 24.72
CA GLU A 47 -14.60 -4.99 25.38
C GLU A 47 -13.82 -4.20 24.31
N PHE A 48 -14.55 -3.47 23.46
CA PHE A 48 -14.02 -2.49 22.54
C PHE A 48 -13.48 -1.37 23.41
N GLY A 49 -12.17 -1.38 23.64
CA GLY A 49 -11.53 -0.27 24.32
C GLY A 49 -11.81 1.01 23.55
N CYS A 50 -12.67 1.87 24.06
CA CYS A 50 -12.78 3.22 23.51
C CYS A 50 -11.48 3.98 23.83
N CYS A 51 -11.04 4.87 22.94
CA CYS A 51 -9.95 5.76 23.32
C CYS A 51 -10.37 6.61 24.53
N PRO A 52 -9.56 6.68 25.60
CA PRO A 52 -9.86 7.52 26.76
C PRO A 52 -9.84 9.03 26.46
N THR A 53 -9.35 9.45 25.29
CA THR A 53 -9.22 10.86 24.88
C THR A 53 -10.40 11.34 24.03
N CYS A 54 -10.92 10.55 23.10
CA CYS A 54 -12.00 10.98 22.18
C CYS A 54 -13.23 10.06 22.16
N GLY A 55 -13.17 8.87 22.76
CA GLY A 55 -14.31 7.95 22.84
C GLY A 55 -14.58 7.11 21.59
N ASP A 56 -13.78 7.25 20.53
CA ASP A 56 -13.92 6.45 19.30
C ASP A 56 -13.35 5.01 19.47
N ASP A 57 -13.87 4.08 18.65
CA ASP A 57 -13.47 2.66 18.60
C ASP A 57 -11.99 2.45 18.22
N LEU A 58 -11.31 1.49 18.87
CA LEU A 58 -9.90 1.13 18.59
C LEU A 58 -9.59 0.75 17.15
N ASP A 59 -10.54 0.17 16.42
CA ASP A 59 -10.38 -0.18 15.00
C ASP A 59 -10.30 1.08 14.09
N ARG A 60 -10.68 2.25 14.63
CA ARG A 60 -10.52 3.57 14.01
C ARG A 60 -9.18 4.23 14.35
N HIS A 61 -8.36 3.61 15.22
CA HIS A 61 -7.08 4.15 15.68
C HIS A 61 -5.89 3.74 14.82
N ASP A 62 -6.11 2.99 13.73
CA ASP A 62 -5.14 2.76 12.66
C ASP A 62 -5.40 3.72 11.49
N ARG A 63 -4.52 4.71 11.31
CA ARG A 63 -4.59 5.65 10.18
C ARG A 63 -3.59 5.25 9.11
N HIS A 64 -4.05 5.14 7.87
CA HIS A 64 -3.21 4.83 6.72
C HIS A 64 -3.01 6.08 5.86
N MET A 65 -1.76 6.55 5.75
CA MET A 65 -1.40 7.69 4.91
C MET A 65 -0.40 7.25 3.86
N ARG A 66 -0.72 7.43 2.59
CA ARG A 66 0.14 6.97 1.49
C ARG A 66 0.78 8.15 0.79
N PHE A 67 2.11 8.19 0.77
CA PHE A 67 2.85 9.12 -0.06
C PHE A 67 2.73 8.69 -1.52
N ARG A 68 2.20 9.58 -2.36
CA ARG A 68 1.95 9.28 -3.77
C ARG A 68 3.24 9.00 -4.54
N LEU A 69 4.28 9.78 -4.30
CA LEU A 69 5.58 9.73 -4.98
C LEU A 69 6.73 9.85 -3.96
N PRO A 70 7.94 9.37 -4.28
CA PRO A 70 9.15 9.74 -3.55
C PRO A 70 9.41 11.26 -3.66
N ASP A 71 9.96 11.88 -2.62
CA ASP A 71 10.27 13.32 -2.59
C ASP A 71 11.22 13.73 -3.73
N PRO A 72 12.30 12.98 -4.04
CA PRO A 72 13.16 13.31 -5.18
C PRO A 72 12.42 13.31 -6.53
N VAL A 73 11.34 12.53 -6.66
CA VAL A 73 10.50 12.50 -7.86
C VAL A 73 9.50 13.65 -7.84
N LEU A 74 8.95 14.01 -6.67
CA LEU A 74 8.06 15.16 -6.51
C LEU A 74 8.71 16.49 -6.92
N ASP A 75 10.03 16.60 -6.73
CA ASP A 75 10.83 17.78 -7.06
C ASP A 75 11.11 17.93 -8.58
N LEU A 76 10.78 16.93 -9.40
CA LEU A 76 10.92 17.03 -10.85
C LEU A 76 9.79 17.88 -11.46
N PRO A 77 10.10 18.75 -12.45
CA PRO A 77 9.09 19.57 -13.13
C PRO A 77 8.02 18.74 -13.87
N ASP A 78 8.41 17.58 -14.42
CA ASP A 78 7.53 16.64 -15.12
C ASP A 78 7.41 15.29 -14.39
N ARG A 79 7.29 15.34 -13.06
CA ARG A 79 7.34 14.19 -12.12
C ARG A 79 6.57 12.91 -12.50
N GLU A 80 5.42 13.02 -13.15
CA GLU A 80 4.58 11.86 -13.54
C GLU A 80 4.68 11.52 -15.03
N LEU A 81 5.31 12.38 -15.83
CA LEU A 81 5.46 12.24 -17.28
C LEU A 81 6.92 12.16 -17.70
N THR A 82 7.82 11.93 -16.73
CA THR A 82 9.25 11.83 -16.97
C THR A 82 9.49 10.71 -17.98
N ALA A 83 10.06 11.06 -19.13
CA ALA A 83 10.27 10.11 -20.22
C ALA A 83 11.13 8.93 -19.73
N GLY A 84 10.64 7.70 -19.90
CA GLY A 84 11.31 6.49 -19.44
C GLY A 84 11.04 6.10 -17.99
N LEU A 85 10.13 6.78 -17.30
CA LEU A 85 9.55 6.33 -16.04
C LEU A 85 8.91 4.95 -16.23
N TRP A 86 9.28 4.02 -15.36
CA TRP A 86 8.63 2.72 -15.25
C TRP A 86 8.02 2.57 -13.86
N MET A 87 6.89 1.88 -13.78
CA MET A 87 6.20 1.55 -12.53
C MET A 87 5.33 0.31 -12.71
N THR A 88 5.05 -0.40 -11.62
CA THR A 88 4.30 -1.68 -11.68
C THR A 88 2.82 -1.48 -12.02
N GLY A 89 2.24 -0.34 -11.67
CA GLY A 89 0.85 0.02 -11.94
C GLY A 89 0.72 1.15 -12.97
N PRO A 90 -0.52 1.47 -13.40
CA PRO A 90 -0.78 2.55 -14.35
C PRO A 90 -0.65 3.95 -13.72
N THR A 91 -0.64 4.04 -12.38
CA THR A 91 -0.54 5.28 -11.61
C THR A 91 0.44 5.12 -10.45
N PRO A 92 1.01 6.22 -9.92
CA PRO A 92 1.85 6.17 -8.72
C PRO A 92 1.12 5.55 -7.52
N ASP A 93 -0.17 5.82 -7.35
CA ASP A 93 -0.99 5.32 -6.24
C ASP A 93 -1.20 3.80 -6.29
N GLY A 94 -1.32 3.21 -7.49
CA GLY A 94 -1.45 1.77 -7.67
C GLY A 94 -0.13 0.99 -7.70
N SER A 95 1.01 1.69 -7.71
CA SER A 95 2.32 1.07 -7.92
C SER A 95 3.01 0.68 -6.61
N VAL A 96 3.75 -0.42 -6.62
CA VAL A 96 4.60 -0.85 -5.49
C VAL A 96 6.08 -0.76 -5.81
N MET A 97 6.44 -0.63 -7.09
CA MET A 97 7.80 -0.29 -7.51
C MET A 97 7.77 0.78 -8.59
N MET A 98 8.85 1.54 -8.64
CA MET A 98 9.06 2.61 -9.60
C MET A 98 10.53 2.67 -9.98
N GLN A 99 10.84 2.90 -11.25
CA GLN A 99 12.18 3.24 -11.70
C GLN A 99 12.12 4.53 -12.49
N VAL A 100 12.86 5.53 -12.03
CA VAL A 100 12.92 6.85 -12.67
C VAL A 100 14.33 7.03 -13.24
N PRO A 101 14.47 7.31 -14.55
CA PRO A 101 15.78 7.59 -15.13
C PRO A 101 16.51 8.68 -14.34
N GLN A 102 17.80 8.44 -14.08
CA GLN A 102 18.70 9.35 -13.35
C GLN A 102 18.45 9.53 -11.84
N LEU A 103 17.26 9.20 -11.32
CA LEU A 103 16.99 9.23 -9.87
C LEU A 103 17.14 7.87 -9.20
N GLY A 104 16.83 6.77 -9.90
CA GLY A 104 17.03 5.42 -9.38
C GLY A 104 15.75 4.59 -9.31
N ALA A 105 15.79 3.56 -8.46
CA ALA A 105 14.70 2.62 -8.25
C ALA A 105 14.12 2.78 -6.85
N PHE A 106 12.81 2.63 -6.75
CA PHE A 106 12.05 2.82 -5.53
C PHE A 106 11.08 1.67 -5.30
N VAL A 107 10.94 1.25 -4.04
CA VAL A 107 10.02 0.20 -3.59
C VAL A 107 9.14 0.75 -2.49
N ARG A 108 7.84 0.45 -2.56
CA ARG A 108 6.86 0.91 -1.58
C ARG A 108 6.82 -0.04 -0.38
N VAL A 109 6.85 0.55 0.82
CA VAL A 109 6.82 -0.17 2.09
C VAL A 109 5.91 0.54 3.09
N LEU A 110 5.60 -0.12 4.20
CA LEU A 110 4.80 0.42 5.29
C LEU A 110 5.69 0.82 6.46
N LEU A 111 5.51 2.04 6.95
CA LEU A 111 6.13 2.55 8.16
C LEU A 111 5.04 2.67 9.24
N PRO A 112 4.90 1.68 10.12
CA PRO A 112 4.05 1.81 11.30
C PRO A 112 4.75 2.68 12.35
N ILE A 113 3.99 3.58 12.97
CA ILE A 113 4.42 4.41 14.09
C ILE A 113 3.46 4.14 15.23
N ASP A 114 4.01 3.70 16.35
CA ASP A 114 3.25 3.51 17.57
C ASP A 114 3.09 4.85 18.28
N LEU A 115 1.84 5.17 18.61
CA LEU A 115 1.46 6.41 19.27
C LEU A 115 0.93 6.13 20.67
N THR A 116 1.08 7.11 21.56
CA THR A 116 0.51 7.04 22.91
C THR A 116 -1.00 6.83 22.86
N ALA A 117 -1.57 6.25 23.94
CA ALA A 117 -2.98 5.88 24.04
C ALA A 117 -3.44 4.77 23.07
N GLY A 118 -2.50 3.95 22.57
CA GLY A 118 -2.80 2.74 21.81
C GLY A 118 -3.14 2.99 20.33
N TYR A 119 -2.72 4.15 19.81
CA TYR A 119 -2.93 4.50 18.40
C TYR A 119 -1.77 4.00 17.54
N THR A 120 -2.05 3.72 16.28
CA THR A 120 -1.02 3.42 15.28
C THR A 120 -1.25 4.26 14.04
N LEU A 121 -0.18 4.88 13.56
CA LEU A 121 -0.17 5.62 12.30
C LEU A 121 0.72 4.89 11.31
N THR A 122 0.14 4.39 10.23
CA THR A 122 0.85 3.65 9.20
C THR A 122 1.05 4.53 7.95
N TYR A 123 2.30 4.81 7.60
CA TYR A 123 2.63 5.49 6.36
C TYR A 123 3.00 4.49 5.24
N GLY A 124 2.39 4.62 4.08
CA GLY A 124 2.87 4.01 2.84
C GLY A 124 3.96 4.91 2.23
N VAL A 125 5.23 4.55 2.45
CA VAL A 125 6.41 5.34 2.06
C VAL A 125 7.16 4.65 0.91
N TRP A 126 8.05 5.39 0.27
CA TRP A 126 8.98 4.86 -0.71
C TRP A 126 10.38 4.70 -0.11
N LEU A 127 11.03 3.58 -0.42
CA LEU A 127 12.46 3.40 -0.22
C LEU A 127 13.18 3.55 -1.56
N ALA A 128 14.22 4.38 -1.59
CA ALA A 128 15.23 4.30 -2.64
C ALA A 128 16.09 3.06 -2.40
N ILE A 129 16.30 2.25 -3.43
CA ILE A 129 17.10 1.01 -3.37
C ILE A 129 18.26 1.07 -4.38
N ASP A 130 19.22 0.15 -4.29
CA ASP A 130 20.16 -0.06 -5.40
C ASP A 130 19.35 -0.52 -6.63
N PRO A 131 19.41 0.18 -7.78
CA PRO A 131 18.69 -0.22 -8.98
C PRO A 131 19.01 -1.65 -9.47
N ARG A 132 20.16 -2.21 -9.09
CA ARG A 132 20.54 -3.59 -9.40
C ARG A 132 19.68 -4.62 -8.66
N GLU A 133 19.11 -4.26 -7.51
CA GLU A 133 18.25 -5.13 -6.72
C GLU A 133 16.80 -5.15 -7.21
N LEU A 134 16.37 -4.13 -7.98
CA LEU A 134 14.99 -3.98 -8.42
C LEU A 134 14.46 -5.22 -9.15
N THR A 135 15.25 -5.81 -10.05
CA THR A 135 14.84 -7.00 -10.80
C THR A 135 14.59 -8.19 -9.87
N HIS A 136 15.50 -8.44 -8.93
CA HIS A 136 15.34 -9.53 -7.97
C HIS A 136 14.12 -9.31 -7.07
N ILE A 137 13.94 -8.08 -6.56
CA ILE A 137 12.79 -7.73 -5.72
C ILE A 137 11.50 -7.94 -6.51
N PHE A 138 11.43 -7.51 -7.77
CA PHE A 138 10.28 -7.72 -8.65
C PHE A 138 9.95 -9.20 -8.85
N GLU A 139 10.96 -10.04 -9.06
CA GLU A 139 10.78 -11.49 -9.22
C GLU A 139 10.21 -12.13 -7.94
N VAL A 140 10.79 -11.82 -6.78
CA VAL A 140 10.36 -12.38 -5.48
C VAL A 140 8.99 -11.86 -5.06
N TRP A 141 8.62 -10.62 -5.40
CA TRP A 141 7.37 -9.98 -4.99
C TRP A 141 6.11 -10.77 -5.39
N TYR A 142 6.18 -11.49 -6.51
CA TYR A 142 5.06 -12.26 -7.05
C TYR A 142 5.27 -13.77 -6.91
N ALA A 143 6.28 -14.17 -6.15
CA ALA A 143 6.66 -15.56 -5.95
C ALA A 143 6.25 -16.05 -4.54
N PRO A 144 6.14 -17.37 -4.33
CA PRO A 144 5.87 -17.94 -3.00
C PRO A 144 6.90 -17.56 -1.93
N GLU A 145 8.12 -17.20 -2.35
CA GLU A 145 9.22 -16.75 -1.49
C GLU A 145 9.05 -15.32 -0.97
N TYR A 146 7.98 -14.61 -1.37
CA TYR A 146 7.68 -13.25 -0.91
C TYR A 146 7.80 -13.04 0.61
N PRO A 147 7.34 -13.94 1.50
CA PRO A 147 7.49 -13.78 2.95
C PRO A 147 8.94 -13.70 3.44
N GLU A 148 9.91 -14.16 2.63
CA GLU A 148 11.34 -14.11 2.94
C GLU A 148 12.03 -12.85 2.38
N LEU A 149 11.29 -12.02 1.64
CA LEU A 149 11.82 -10.81 1.04
C LEU A 149 12.30 -9.81 2.10
N VAL A 150 13.55 -9.40 1.94
CA VAL A 150 14.16 -8.30 2.69
C VAL A 150 14.55 -7.20 1.71
N VAL A 151 14.09 -5.99 1.96
CA VAL A 151 14.39 -4.80 1.16
C VAL A 151 15.30 -3.89 1.97
N ASN A 152 16.50 -3.63 1.46
CA ASN A 152 17.42 -2.66 2.03
C ASN A 152 17.38 -1.38 1.21
N GLY A 153 17.31 -0.23 1.87
CA GLY A 153 17.29 1.04 1.15
C GLY A 153 17.39 2.26 2.05
N TRP A 154 17.00 3.39 1.48
CA TRP A 154 16.96 4.68 2.15
C TRP A 154 15.57 5.27 2.02
N LEU A 155 15.05 5.85 3.09
CA LEU A 155 13.74 6.48 3.06
C LEU A 155 13.72 7.61 2.04
N ALA A 156 12.78 7.57 1.11
CA ALA A 156 12.66 8.54 0.02
C ALA A 156 11.51 9.52 0.22
N ASN A 157 10.88 9.53 1.40
CA ASN A 157 9.90 10.52 1.83
C ASN A 157 10.34 11.12 3.16
N ALA A 158 10.24 12.43 3.32
CA ALA A 158 10.37 13.09 4.60
C ALA A 158 9.18 12.72 5.50
N ILE A 159 9.49 12.26 6.71
CA ILE A 159 8.48 11.92 7.72
C ILE A 159 8.56 12.97 8.82
N GLU A 160 7.57 13.86 8.83
CA GLU A 160 7.41 14.83 9.90
C GLU A 160 6.87 14.14 11.17
N PRO A 161 7.29 14.59 12.37
CA PRO A 161 8.10 15.78 12.65
C PRO A 161 9.63 15.54 12.64
N TRP A 162 10.09 14.37 12.19
CA TRP A 162 11.48 13.93 12.42
C TRP A 162 12.43 14.22 11.27
N GLY A 163 11.93 14.51 10.07
CA GLY A 163 12.77 14.82 8.90
C GLY A 163 13.66 13.65 8.47
N LEU A 164 13.12 12.43 8.39
CA LEU A 164 13.87 11.19 8.15
C LEU A 164 14.28 10.92 6.70
N LEU A 165 14.26 11.94 5.82
CA LEU A 165 14.61 11.75 4.42
C LEU A 165 16.05 11.22 4.30
N ALA A 166 16.23 10.22 3.44
CA ALA A 166 17.48 9.49 3.21
C ALA A 166 18.01 8.67 4.41
N ALA A 167 17.23 8.47 5.47
CA ALA A 167 17.62 7.57 6.55
C ALA A 167 17.67 6.11 6.05
N PRO A 168 18.74 5.34 6.33
CA PRO A 168 18.84 3.93 5.95
C PRO A 168 17.78 3.09 6.66
N VAL A 169 17.20 2.10 5.99
CA VAL A 169 16.16 1.25 6.59
C VAL A 169 16.10 -0.12 5.93
N VAL A 170 15.77 -1.11 6.75
CA VAL A 170 15.47 -2.48 6.34
C VAL A 170 13.97 -2.72 6.48
N ALA A 171 13.33 -3.14 5.39
CA ALA A 171 11.94 -3.55 5.37
C ALA A 171 11.80 -5.06 5.14
N THR A 172 10.88 -5.70 5.85
CA THR A 172 10.63 -7.15 5.76
C THR A 172 9.14 -7.45 5.68
N VAL A 173 8.79 -8.58 5.06
CA VAL A 173 7.41 -9.02 4.95
C VAL A 173 6.98 -9.67 6.27
N ARG A 174 5.99 -9.07 6.93
CA ARG A 174 5.38 -9.61 8.17
C ARG A 174 4.05 -10.33 7.90
N ASP A 175 3.44 -10.00 6.77
CA ASP A 175 2.13 -10.48 6.32
C ASP A 175 2.21 -10.63 4.80
N ALA A 176 1.96 -11.84 4.30
CA ALA A 176 2.13 -12.18 2.88
C ALA A 176 1.16 -11.42 1.97
N ASP A 177 0.04 -10.91 2.51
CA ASP A 177 -0.96 -10.16 1.76
C ASP A 177 -0.70 -8.64 1.79
N LYS A 178 0.35 -8.18 2.49
CA LYS A 178 0.70 -6.76 2.63
C LYS A 178 2.08 -6.47 2.07
N THR A 179 2.31 -5.22 1.70
CA THR A 179 3.65 -4.72 1.34
C THR A 179 4.60 -4.81 2.55
N PRO A 180 5.93 -4.92 2.34
CA PRO A 180 6.90 -5.05 3.42
C PRO A 180 6.80 -3.89 4.42
N PHE A 181 7.11 -4.15 5.69
CA PHE A 181 7.13 -3.15 6.76
C PHE A 181 8.56 -2.73 7.07
N CYS A 182 8.81 -1.44 7.30
CA CYS A 182 10.04 -0.97 7.92
C CYS A 182 10.19 -1.65 9.29
N THR A 183 11.35 -2.24 9.54
CA THR A 183 11.58 -3.06 10.73
C THR A 183 12.83 -2.73 11.50
N HIS A 184 13.84 -2.15 10.85
CA HIS A 184 15.09 -1.77 11.49
C HIS A 184 15.75 -0.62 10.73
N SER A 185 16.51 0.20 11.44
CA SER A 185 17.36 1.24 10.85
C SER A 185 18.69 1.32 11.60
N SER A 186 19.77 1.64 10.88
CA SER A 186 21.04 2.02 11.50
C SER A 186 21.09 3.51 11.89
N ASP A 187 20.09 4.31 11.48
CA ASP A 187 19.87 5.65 11.98
C ASP A 187 19.17 5.58 13.34
N SER A 188 19.79 6.18 14.36
CA SER A 188 19.31 6.07 15.74
C SER A 188 18.00 6.81 15.98
N LEU A 189 17.66 7.84 15.21
CA LEU A 189 16.37 8.48 15.33
C LEU A 189 15.30 7.61 14.68
N PHE A 190 15.56 7.08 13.48
CA PHE A 190 14.59 6.23 12.79
C PHE A 190 14.35 4.91 13.54
N ASP A 191 15.38 4.29 14.11
CA ASP A 191 15.23 3.06 14.92
C ASP A 191 14.32 3.30 16.13
N ARG A 192 14.43 4.46 16.79
CA ARG A 192 13.48 4.85 17.84
C ARG A 192 12.08 5.10 17.31
N VAL A 193 11.93 5.69 16.13
CA VAL A 193 10.61 5.87 15.50
C VAL A 193 9.92 4.53 15.23
N LEU A 194 10.68 3.49 14.91
CA LEU A 194 10.15 2.13 14.65
C LEU A 194 9.79 1.35 15.92
N HIS A 195 10.32 1.72 17.09
CA HIS A 195 10.30 0.86 18.28
C HIS A 195 9.83 1.55 19.56
N GLU A 196 9.74 2.88 19.57
CA GLU A 196 9.23 3.66 20.71
C GLU A 196 7.82 4.18 20.42
N GLN A 197 7.10 4.54 21.50
CA GLN A 197 5.81 5.21 21.40
C GLN A 197 5.99 6.73 21.38
N TRP A 198 5.22 7.38 20.51
CA TRP A 198 5.30 8.83 20.33
C TRP A 198 3.99 9.51 20.73
N PRO A 199 4.03 10.71 21.35
CA PRO A 199 2.81 11.44 21.67
C PRO A 199 1.97 11.69 20.41
N HIS A 200 0.73 11.21 20.39
CA HIS A 200 -0.18 11.40 19.25
C HIS A 200 -0.43 12.89 18.95
N GLU A 201 -0.23 13.77 19.94
CA GLU A 201 -0.31 15.22 19.81
C GLU A 201 0.71 15.80 18.84
N LEU A 202 1.88 15.18 18.66
CA LEU A 202 2.89 15.61 17.67
C LEU A 202 2.34 15.60 16.23
N PHE A 203 1.33 14.76 15.98
CA PHE A 203 0.73 14.59 14.66
C PHE A 203 -0.51 15.46 14.46
N LEU A 204 -1.17 15.94 15.52
CA LEU A 204 -2.39 16.74 15.39
C LEU A 204 -2.15 18.05 14.61
N ASP A 205 -0.98 18.67 14.79
CA ASP A 205 -0.62 19.91 14.08
C ASP A 205 -0.29 19.68 12.59
N HIS A 206 0.15 18.47 12.24
CA HIS A 206 0.62 18.14 10.88
C HIS A 206 -0.48 17.48 10.02
N LEU A 207 -1.47 16.84 10.64
CA LEU A 207 -2.59 16.19 9.95
C LEU A 207 -3.75 17.14 9.60
N GLY A 208 -3.72 18.38 10.10
CA GLY A 208 -4.74 19.40 9.81
C GLY A 208 -4.53 20.21 8.52
N ARG A 209 -3.52 19.88 7.70
CA ARG A 209 -3.15 20.64 6.49
C ARG A 209 -2.88 19.81 5.23
N ALA A 210 -3.34 18.56 5.18
CA ALA A 210 -3.28 17.73 3.97
C ALA A 210 -4.57 17.82 3.15
#